data_AF-A0A8J3EBM4-F1
#
_entry.id   AF-A0A8J3EBM4-F1
#
_cell.length_a   1.000
_cell.length_b   1.000
_cell.length_c   1.000
_cell.angle_alpha   90.00
_cell.angle_beta   90.00
_cell.angle_gamma   90.00
#
_symmetry.space_group_name_H-M   'P 1'
#
loop_
_entity.id
_entity.type
_entity.pdbx_description
1 polymer ?
#
loop_
_entity_poly.entity_id
_entity_poly.type
_entity_poly.pdbx_seq_one_letter_code
_entity_poly.pdbx_strand_id
1 'polypeptide(L)'
;MALGRGTAAAVVAAVAADPGCREVIDSALGRIAGRFGWAGGLRNLGFIAQNAATLLGASYGASLMAQGGRPVEGGRFFNEVQKETGTLFSLNTTDEQARLVCTGIAATTAAAINKALRTAKPGSSLALVARADSHDRQGTTTAHTATGIWMRDKSFHVFDWHATLQSDNPMLYASDAAFSAGDGVLFAVFNGFR
;
A
#
# COMPACT_ATOMS: atom_id res chain seq x y z
N MET A 1 2.17 -22.48 -7.15
CA MET A 1 0.89 -22.70 -6.46
C MET A 1 0.23 -21.36 -6.29
N ALA A 2 -1.08 -21.36 -6.47
CA ALA A 2 -1.88 -20.22 -6.10
C ALA A 2 -1.92 -20.06 -4.57
N LEU A 3 -2.03 -18.82 -4.09
CA LEU A 3 -2.17 -18.52 -2.67
C LEU A 3 -3.42 -19.19 -2.12
N GLY A 4 -3.23 -20.17 -1.23
CA GLY A 4 -4.32 -20.81 -0.51
C GLY A 4 -4.80 -19.99 0.69
N ARG A 5 -6.04 -20.23 1.12
CA ARG A 5 -6.64 -19.61 2.32
C ARG A 5 -5.77 -19.74 3.57
N GLY A 6 -5.21 -20.93 3.82
CA GLY A 6 -4.38 -21.19 5.00
C GLY A 6 -3.10 -20.35 5.03
N THR A 7 -2.43 -20.20 3.89
CA THR A 7 -1.25 -19.34 3.76
C THR A 7 -1.60 -17.88 3.97
N ALA A 8 -2.67 -17.40 3.32
CA ALA A 8 -3.12 -16.02 3.50
C ALA A 8 -3.47 -15.74 4.97
N ALA A 9 -4.18 -16.67 5.63
CA ALA A 9 -4.53 -16.54 7.05
C ALA A 9 -3.28 -16.49 7.95
N ALA A 10 -2.24 -17.27 7.65
CA ALA A 10 -1.00 -17.25 8.42
C ALA A 10 -0.24 -15.91 8.25
N VAL A 11 -0.23 -15.34 7.05
CA VAL A 11 0.34 -14.01 6.78
C VAL A 11 -0.44 -12.92 7.53
N VAL A 12 -1.77 -12.94 7.43
CA VAL A 12 -2.65 -11.99 8.13
C VAL A 12 -2.49 -12.10 9.65
N ALA A 13 -2.43 -13.32 10.19
CA ALA A 13 -2.20 -13.54 11.62
C ALA A 13 -0.85 -13.00 12.09
N ALA A 14 0.21 -13.09 11.26
CA ALA A 14 1.52 -12.51 11.58
C ALA A 14 1.45 -10.98 11.70
N VAL A 15 0.72 -10.32 10.82
CA VAL A 15 0.50 -8.86 10.88
C VAL A 15 -0.38 -8.46 12.06
N ALA A 16 -1.52 -9.14 12.25
CA ALA A 16 -2.44 -8.86 13.35
C ALA A 16 -1.83 -9.12 14.74
N ALA A 17 -0.84 -10.03 14.84
CA ALA A 17 -0.15 -10.29 16.09
C ALA A 17 0.96 -9.27 16.42
N ASP A 18 1.45 -8.49 15.44
CA ASP A 18 2.52 -7.53 15.68
C ASP A 18 1.95 -6.18 16.20
N PRO A 19 2.35 -5.72 17.40
CA PRO A 19 1.83 -4.49 17.97
C PRO A 19 2.06 -3.25 17.12
N GLY A 20 3.21 -3.17 16.41
CA GLY A 20 3.53 -2.04 15.55
C GLY A 20 2.60 -1.97 14.34
N CYS A 21 2.24 -3.13 13.76
CA CYS A 21 1.23 -3.18 12.70
C CYS A 21 -0.13 -2.70 13.20
N ARG A 22 -0.56 -3.14 14.39
CA ARG A 22 -1.86 -2.71 14.97
C ARG A 22 -1.89 -1.21 15.27
N GLU A 23 -0.80 -0.66 15.76
CA GLU A 23 -0.68 0.77 16.03
C GLU A 23 -0.84 1.59 14.74
N VAL A 24 -0.16 1.19 13.65
CA VAL A 24 -0.23 1.92 12.38
C VAL A 24 -1.56 1.70 11.66
N ILE A 25 -2.04 0.46 11.57
CA ILE A 25 -3.23 0.08 10.79
C ILE A 25 -4.52 0.41 11.55
N ASP A 26 -4.66 -0.05 12.79
CA ASP A 26 -5.90 0.02 13.59
C ASP A 26 -6.02 1.30 14.45
N SER A 27 -5.13 2.28 14.23
CA SER A 27 -5.14 3.58 14.92
C SER A 27 -6.50 4.29 14.80
N ALA A 28 -6.81 5.16 15.78
CA ALA A 28 -8.09 5.88 15.86
C ALA A 28 -8.44 6.66 14.58
N LEU A 29 -7.43 7.18 13.88
CA LEU A 29 -7.58 7.80 12.55
C LEU A 29 -8.12 6.82 11.49
N GLY A 30 -7.74 5.54 11.56
CA GLY A 30 -8.25 4.47 10.71
C GLY A 30 -9.66 4.04 11.08
N ARG A 31 -10.05 4.13 12.37
CA ARG A 31 -11.44 3.86 12.81
C ARG A 31 -12.42 4.95 12.38
N ILE A 32 -11.99 6.22 12.36
CA ILE A 32 -12.81 7.34 11.91
C ILE A 32 -12.97 7.31 10.37
N ALA A 33 -11.90 7.01 9.63
CA ALA A 33 -11.95 6.93 8.16
C ALA A 33 -12.57 5.62 7.63
N GLY A 34 -12.36 4.49 8.33
CA GLY A 34 -12.85 3.16 7.94
C GLY A 34 -14.36 3.00 8.06
N ARG A 35 -15.02 3.71 9.00
CA ARG A 35 -16.48 3.64 9.21
C ARG A 35 -17.30 4.23 8.06
N PHE A 36 -16.72 5.10 7.22
CA PHE A 36 -17.45 5.75 6.13
C PHE A 36 -17.19 5.14 4.74
N GLY A 37 -16.29 4.16 4.61
CA GLY A 37 -15.87 3.63 3.29
C GLY A 37 -14.84 4.49 2.57
N TRP A 38 -14.24 5.46 3.28
CA TRP A 38 -13.22 6.38 2.77
C TRP A 38 -11.82 6.03 3.30
N ALA A 39 -11.60 4.81 3.79
CA ALA A 39 -10.42 4.42 4.58
C ALA A 39 -9.09 4.80 3.91
N GLY A 40 -8.92 4.42 2.63
CA GLY A 40 -7.74 4.81 1.85
C GLY A 40 -7.81 6.24 1.29
N GLY A 41 -9.01 6.77 1.04
CA GLY A 41 -9.23 8.06 0.38
C GLY A 41 -9.13 9.28 1.30
N LEU A 42 -9.49 9.18 2.59
CA LEU A 42 -9.44 10.29 3.57
C LEU A 42 -8.07 10.44 4.25
N ARG A 43 -7.37 9.33 4.52
CA ARG A 43 -5.95 9.39 4.92
C ARG A 43 -5.11 9.99 3.81
N ASN A 44 -5.46 9.70 2.55
CA ASN A 44 -4.92 10.42 1.42
C ASN A 44 -5.46 11.85 1.44
N LEU A 45 -6.76 12.18 1.37
CA LEU A 45 -7.30 13.57 1.32
C LEU A 45 -6.82 14.55 2.39
N GLY A 46 -6.45 14.15 3.61
CA GLY A 46 -5.80 15.07 4.56
C GLY A 46 -4.35 15.39 4.18
N PHE A 47 -3.64 14.37 3.70
CA PHE A 47 -2.27 14.45 3.20
C PHE A 47 -2.21 15.06 1.78
N ILE A 48 -3.10 14.63 0.88
CA ILE A 48 -3.51 15.13 -0.45
C ILE A 48 -4.15 16.51 -0.34
N ALA A 49 -4.89 16.95 0.67
CA ALA A 49 -5.29 18.38 0.68
C ALA A 49 -4.04 19.29 0.75
N GLN A 50 -2.97 18.78 1.37
CA GLN A 50 -1.67 19.45 1.48
C GLN A 50 -0.66 19.03 0.37
N ASN A 51 -0.81 17.85 -0.25
CA ASN A 51 0.05 17.26 -1.28
C ASN A 51 -0.62 17.13 -2.67
N ALA A 52 -1.92 17.35 -2.80
CA ALA A 52 -2.70 17.27 -4.04
C ALA A 52 -2.25 18.35 -4.97
N ALA A 53 -1.89 19.54 -4.47
CA ALA A 53 -1.30 20.55 -5.31
C ALA A 53 -0.05 19.96 -6.00
N THR A 54 0.88 19.37 -5.24
CA THR A 54 2.13 18.78 -5.74
C THR A 54 1.93 17.52 -6.60
N LEU A 55 1.05 16.62 -6.17
CA LEU A 55 0.80 15.34 -6.83
C LEU A 55 -0.14 15.52 -8.03
N LEU A 56 -1.20 16.33 -7.94
CA LEU A 56 -2.00 16.76 -9.10
C LEU A 56 -1.15 17.60 -10.03
N GLY A 57 -0.24 18.44 -9.53
CA GLY A 57 0.76 19.16 -10.32
C GLY A 57 1.64 18.24 -11.15
N ALA A 58 2.20 17.21 -10.51
CA ALA A 58 3.02 16.20 -11.16
C ALA A 58 2.23 15.32 -12.12
N SER A 59 1.04 14.85 -11.73
CA SER A 59 0.20 13.98 -12.57
C SER A 59 -0.46 14.75 -13.72
N TYR A 60 -0.84 16.01 -13.52
CA TYR A 60 -1.36 16.90 -14.57
C TYR A 60 -0.26 17.29 -15.55
N GLY A 61 0.93 17.67 -15.07
CA GLY A 61 2.10 17.91 -15.91
C GLY A 61 2.53 16.68 -16.72
N ALA A 62 2.52 15.50 -16.10
CA ALA A 62 2.78 14.23 -16.79
C ALA A 62 1.68 13.90 -17.82
N SER A 63 0.40 14.15 -17.52
CA SER A 63 -0.71 13.92 -18.44
C SER A 63 -0.69 14.87 -19.65
N LEU A 64 -0.31 16.13 -19.45
CA LEU A 64 -0.12 17.11 -20.53
C LEU A 64 1.06 16.71 -21.43
N MET A 65 2.16 16.22 -20.86
CA MET A 65 3.28 15.69 -21.66
C MET A 65 2.90 14.41 -22.42
N ALA A 66 2.10 13.53 -21.83
CA ALA A 66 1.66 12.28 -22.46
C ALA A 66 0.63 12.49 -23.59
N GLN A 67 -0.16 13.57 -23.56
CA GLN A 67 -1.16 13.91 -24.58
C GLN A 67 -0.63 14.85 -25.68
N GLY A 68 0.68 15.09 -25.76
CA GLY A 68 1.29 15.98 -26.77
C GLY A 68 1.12 17.48 -26.49
N GLY A 69 0.73 17.84 -25.27
CA GLY A 69 0.61 19.21 -24.79
C GLY A 69 1.95 19.89 -24.52
N ARG A 70 1.96 21.22 -24.56
CA ARG A 70 3.15 22.09 -24.54
C ARG A 70 4.00 21.83 -23.26
N PRO A 71 5.18 21.21 -23.36
CA PRO A 71 5.97 20.77 -22.20
C PRO A 71 6.40 21.93 -21.28
N VAL A 72 6.47 23.14 -21.83
CA VAL A 72 6.78 24.38 -21.09
C VAL A 72 5.69 24.72 -20.07
N GLU A 73 4.41 24.50 -20.37
CA GLU A 73 3.30 24.85 -19.47
C GLU A 73 3.16 23.83 -18.34
N GLY A 74 3.32 22.54 -18.64
CA GLY A 74 3.36 21.49 -17.62
C GLY A 74 4.54 21.66 -16.65
N GLY A 75 5.73 22.01 -17.18
CA GLY A 75 6.91 22.31 -16.34
C GLY A 75 6.77 23.58 -15.51
N ARG A 76 6.06 24.61 -16.00
CA ARG A 76 5.85 25.86 -15.27
C ARG A 76 4.86 25.68 -14.12
N PHE A 77 3.75 24.98 -14.36
CA PHE A 77 2.78 24.61 -13.34
C PHE A 77 3.42 23.75 -12.24
N PHE A 78 4.21 22.73 -12.63
CA PHE A 78 4.97 21.91 -11.66
C PHE A 78 5.91 22.76 -10.79
N ASN A 79 6.67 23.68 -11.39
CA ASN A 79 7.57 24.58 -10.65
C ASN A 79 6.84 25.59 -9.75
N GLU A 80 5.67 26.08 -10.16
CA GLU A 80 4.85 27.01 -9.35
C GLU A 80 4.27 26.30 -8.14
N VAL A 81 3.66 25.13 -8.36
CA VAL A 81 3.20 24.25 -7.29
C VAL A 81 4.36 23.87 -6.36
N GLN A 82 5.51 23.46 -6.89
CA GLN A 82 6.70 23.12 -6.11
C GLN A 82 7.21 24.29 -5.26
N LYS A 83 7.08 25.54 -5.72
CA LYS A 83 7.44 26.74 -4.96
C LYS A 83 6.44 27.07 -3.86
N GLU A 84 5.16 26.79 -4.09
CA GLU A 84 4.06 27.18 -3.20
C GLU A 84 3.81 26.14 -2.09
N THR A 85 3.97 24.84 -2.41
CA THR A 85 3.71 23.72 -1.48
C THR A 85 4.97 22.91 -1.11
N GLY A 86 6.12 23.23 -1.70
CA GLY A 86 7.35 22.46 -1.55
C GLY A 86 7.41 21.21 -2.45
N THR A 87 8.61 20.64 -2.57
CA THR A 87 8.82 19.28 -3.10
C THR A 87 8.38 18.19 -2.11
N LEU A 88 8.10 16.99 -2.63
CA LEU A 88 8.00 15.74 -1.87
C LEU A 88 9.20 15.51 -0.90
N PHE A 89 10.35 16.14 -1.17
CA PHE A 89 11.58 16.07 -0.37
C PHE A 89 11.79 17.26 0.60
N SER A 90 10.92 18.26 0.57
CA SER A 90 11.00 19.46 1.45
C SER A 90 9.84 19.55 2.44
N LEU A 91 8.98 18.54 2.48
CA LEU A 91 8.05 18.38 3.58
C LEU A 91 8.79 17.72 4.72
N ASN A 92 8.98 18.47 5.82
CA ASN A 92 9.33 17.95 7.14
C ASN A 92 8.18 17.05 7.63
N THR A 93 7.98 15.92 6.95
CA THR A 93 7.10 14.85 7.41
C THR A 93 7.82 14.19 8.55
N THR A 94 7.20 14.23 9.72
CA THR A 94 7.72 13.48 10.87
C THR A 94 7.71 11.99 10.51
N ASP A 95 8.65 11.22 11.06
CA ASP A 95 8.69 9.76 10.88
C ASP A 95 7.35 9.10 11.23
N GLU A 96 6.62 9.70 12.17
CA GLU A 96 5.28 9.27 12.59
C GLU A 96 4.24 9.43 11.47
N GLN A 97 4.27 10.54 10.72
CA GLN A 97 3.36 10.78 9.59
C GLN A 97 3.69 9.89 8.39
N ALA A 98 4.98 9.67 8.10
CA ALA A 98 5.41 8.79 7.03
C ALA A 98 5.01 7.32 7.28
N ARG A 99 4.88 6.91 8.55
CA ARG A 99 4.39 5.57 8.92
C ARG A 99 2.91 5.37 8.60
N LEU A 100 2.10 6.42 8.59
CA LEU A 100 0.65 6.34 8.45
C LEU A 100 0.14 6.31 7.00
N VAL A 101 1.00 6.56 6.02
CA VAL A 101 0.68 6.46 4.59
C VAL A 101 0.91 5.04 4.06
N CYS A 102 0.48 4.78 2.82
CA CYS A 102 0.54 3.45 2.18
C CYS A 102 1.94 2.81 2.23
N THR A 103 3.01 3.57 1.99
CA THR A 103 4.41 3.12 2.11
C THR A 103 4.78 2.70 3.53
N GLY A 104 4.40 3.47 4.54
CA GLY A 104 4.66 3.18 5.94
C GLY A 104 3.94 1.92 6.44
N ILE A 105 2.66 1.75 6.06
CA ILE A 105 1.90 0.52 6.32
C ILE A 105 2.59 -0.67 5.66
N ALA A 106 2.89 -0.57 4.36
CA ALA A 106 3.50 -1.64 3.60
C ALA A 106 4.87 -2.09 4.15
N ALA A 107 5.69 -1.14 4.60
CA ALA A 107 6.98 -1.43 5.21
C ALA A 107 6.82 -2.11 6.58
N THR A 108 5.88 -1.64 7.40
CA THR A 108 5.63 -2.17 8.74
C THR A 108 5.10 -3.60 8.69
N THR A 109 4.14 -3.88 7.81
CA THR A 109 3.58 -5.23 7.61
C THR A 109 4.62 -6.18 7.01
N ALA A 110 5.41 -5.74 6.03
CA ALA A 110 6.52 -6.54 5.49
C ALA A 110 7.52 -6.94 6.58
N ALA A 111 7.89 -5.99 7.46
CA ALA A 111 8.79 -6.25 8.57
C ALA A 111 8.20 -7.29 9.56
N ALA A 112 6.92 -7.16 9.91
CA ALA A 112 6.23 -8.11 10.79
C ALA A 112 6.17 -9.52 10.20
N ILE A 113 5.87 -9.64 8.90
CA ILE A 113 5.83 -10.94 8.20
C ILE A 113 7.23 -11.56 8.17
N ASN A 114 8.26 -10.79 7.77
CA ASN A 114 9.63 -11.28 7.74
C ASN A 114 10.14 -11.70 9.12
N LYS A 115 9.75 -11.00 10.18
CA LYS A 115 10.01 -11.39 11.57
C LYS A 115 9.35 -12.73 11.91
N ALA A 116 8.07 -12.93 11.56
CA ALA A 116 7.37 -14.18 11.79
C ALA A 116 7.99 -15.35 11.00
N LEU A 117 8.43 -15.12 9.76
CA LEU A 117 9.08 -16.13 8.90
C LEU A 117 10.34 -16.73 9.52
N ARG A 118 11.12 -15.95 10.27
CA ARG A 118 12.33 -16.43 10.96
C ARG A 118 12.04 -17.52 12.01
N THR A 119 10.81 -17.57 12.50
CA THR A 119 10.36 -18.51 13.54
C THR A 119 9.31 -19.50 13.04
N ALA A 120 9.00 -19.48 11.74
CA ALA A 120 7.98 -20.34 11.16
C ALA A 120 8.40 -21.81 11.25
N LYS A 121 7.52 -22.65 11.82
CA LYS A 121 7.77 -24.09 11.91
C LYS A 121 7.80 -24.70 10.50
N PRO A 122 8.74 -25.61 10.19
CA PRO A 122 8.71 -26.38 8.95
C PRO A 122 7.35 -27.05 8.76
N GLY A 123 6.83 -27.02 7.53
CA GLY A 123 5.50 -27.56 7.18
C GLY A 123 4.31 -26.68 7.55
N SER A 124 4.50 -25.56 8.26
CA SER A 124 3.41 -24.60 8.49
C SER A 124 3.05 -23.85 7.20
N SER A 125 1.82 -23.32 7.11
CA SER A 125 1.40 -22.52 5.94
C SER A 125 2.26 -21.27 5.74
N LEU A 126 2.74 -20.66 6.82
CA LEU A 126 3.66 -19.50 6.73
C LEU A 126 5.01 -19.89 6.12
N ALA A 127 5.48 -21.12 6.31
CA ALA A 127 6.74 -21.59 5.74
C ALA A 127 6.72 -21.67 4.20
N LEU A 128 5.54 -21.58 3.56
CA LEU A 128 5.39 -21.50 2.11
C LEU A 128 5.76 -20.11 1.56
N VAL A 129 5.81 -19.09 2.40
CA VAL A 129 6.25 -17.74 2.03
C VAL A 129 7.78 -17.68 2.10
N ALA A 130 8.39 -17.07 1.08
CA ALA A 130 9.83 -16.86 1.01
C ALA A 130 10.24 -15.54 1.67
N ARG A 131 9.52 -14.45 1.36
CA ARG A 131 9.78 -13.10 1.87
C ARG A 131 8.58 -12.18 1.66
N ALA A 132 8.56 -11.07 2.40
CA ALA A 132 7.68 -9.94 2.16
C ALA A 132 8.49 -8.64 1.95
N ASP A 133 7.99 -7.73 1.14
CA ASP A 133 8.55 -6.37 1.00
C ASP A 133 7.44 -5.35 0.65
N SER A 134 7.82 -4.08 0.49
CA SER A 134 6.93 -3.04 -0.03
C SER A 134 6.92 -3.06 -1.55
N HIS A 135 5.73 -3.04 -2.14
CA HIS A 135 5.51 -3.15 -3.57
C HIS A 135 4.65 -2.00 -4.10
N ASP A 136 5.19 -1.24 -5.04
CA ASP A 136 4.52 -0.11 -5.66
C ASP A 136 3.63 -0.55 -6.82
N ARG A 137 2.46 0.09 -6.92
CA ARG A 137 1.56 -0.08 -8.07
C ARG A 137 2.20 0.54 -9.31
N GLN A 138 2.35 -0.25 -10.38
CA GLN A 138 2.91 0.23 -11.63
C GLN A 138 1.84 0.74 -12.60
N GLY A 139 2.20 1.71 -13.45
CA GLY A 139 1.41 2.08 -14.65
C GLY A 139 0.10 2.83 -14.39
N THR A 140 -0.13 3.35 -13.18
CA THR A 140 -1.30 4.18 -12.88
C THR A 140 -0.90 5.59 -12.49
N THR A 141 -1.81 6.56 -12.67
CA THR A 141 -1.59 7.96 -12.26
C THR A 141 -1.61 8.16 -10.74
N THR A 142 -1.94 7.13 -9.97
CA THR A 142 -2.05 7.18 -8.51
C THR A 142 -0.91 6.37 -7.89
N ALA A 143 0.02 7.05 -7.21
CA ALA A 143 1.04 6.39 -6.41
C ALA A 143 0.39 5.64 -5.25
N HIS A 144 0.63 4.33 -5.15
CA HIS A 144 0.10 3.49 -4.08
C HIS A 144 1.05 2.32 -3.83
N THR A 145 1.35 2.06 -2.56
CA THR A 145 2.27 1.01 -2.12
C THR A 145 1.53 0.03 -1.21
N ALA A 146 1.71 -1.26 -1.46
CA ALA A 146 1.14 -2.33 -0.65
C ALA A 146 2.24 -3.36 -0.28
N THR A 147 1.87 -4.44 0.39
CA THR A 147 2.83 -5.46 0.80
C THR A 147 2.91 -6.56 -0.24
N GLY A 148 4.06 -6.72 -0.87
CA GLY A 148 4.34 -7.83 -1.74
C GLY A 148 4.68 -9.10 -0.94
N ILE A 149 4.11 -10.23 -1.36
CA ILE A 149 4.35 -11.55 -0.78
C ILE A 149 4.93 -12.46 -1.87
N TRP A 150 6.18 -12.87 -1.70
CA TRP A 150 6.83 -13.84 -2.57
C TRP A 150 6.75 -15.20 -1.94
N MET A 151 6.18 -16.14 -2.68
CA MET A 151 6.07 -17.54 -2.31
C MET A 151 7.34 -18.30 -2.69
N ARG A 152 7.61 -19.43 -2.00
CA ARG A 152 8.78 -20.27 -2.29
C ARG A 152 8.74 -20.93 -3.68
N ASP A 153 7.56 -21.08 -4.25
CA ASP A 153 7.35 -21.58 -5.60
C ASP A 153 7.44 -20.48 -6.67
N LYS A 154 7.91 -19.29 -6.28
CA LYS A 154 8.10 -18.10 -7.11
C LYS A 154 6.82 -17.37 -7.51
N SER A 155 5.64 -17.76 -7.02
CA SER A 155 4.45 -16.94 -7.20
C SER A 155 4.52 -15.66 -6.37
N PHE A 156 3.80 -14.64 -6.81
CA PHE A 156 3.79 -13.30 -6.22
C PHE A 156 2.35 -12.83 -6.02
N HIS A 157 2.07 -12.30 -4.83
CA HIS A 157 0.76 -11.78 -4.45
C HIS A 157 0.92 -10.46 -3.71
N VAL A 158 -0.13 -9.63 -3.72
CA VAL A 158 -0.11 -8.34 -3.02
C VAL A 158 -1.18 -8.33 -1.93
N PHE A 159 -0.80 -7.89 -0.74
CA PHE A 159 -1.67 -7.71 0.42
C PHE A 159 -1.71 -6.22 0.74
N ASP A 160 -2.89 -5.63 0.70
CA ASP A 160 -3.11 -4.21 0.89
C ASP A 160 -3.95 -3.96 2.14
N TRP A 161 -3.26 -3.68 3.25
CA TRP A 161 -3.87 -3.23 4.49
C TRP A 161 -4.27 -1.76 4.46
N HIS A 162 -3.71 -0.96 3.56
CA HIS A 162 -4.08 0.45 3.43
C HIS A 162 -5.50 0.60 2.84
N ALA A 163 -5.91 -0.32 1.96
CA ALA A 163 -7.25 -0.33 1.38
C ALA A 163 -8.37 -0.48 2.43
N THR A 164 -8.13 -1.26 3.49
CA THR A 164 -9.16 -1.59 4.48
C THR A 164 -8.94 -0.93 5.83
N LEU A 165 -7.70 -0.63 6.19
CA LEU A 165 -7.28 -0.20 7.52
C LEU A 165 -7.75 -1.16 8.62
N GLN A 166 -7.71 -2.46 8.32
CA GLN A 166 -8.04 -3.55 9.24
C GLN A 166 -6.89 -4.55 9.24
N SER A 167 -6.16 -4.67 10.36
CA SER A 167 -4.98 -5.54 10.46
C SER A 167 -5.29 -7.01 10.17
N ASP A 168 -6.53 -7.45 10.41
CA ASP A 168 -7.02 -8.82 10.22
C ASP A 168 -7.77 -9.04 8.90
N ASN A 169 -7.95 -8.01 8.07
CA ASN A 169 -8.77 -8.10 6.87
C ASN A 169 -8.22 -7.21 5.72
N PRO A 170 -7.02 -7.50 5.18
CA PRO A 170 -6.50 -6.79 4.02
C PRO A 170 -7.25 -7.12 2.73
N MET A 171 -7.07 -6.28 1.72
CA MET A 171 -7.40 -6.60 0.34
C MET A 171 -6.28 -7.44 -0.28
N LEU A 172 -6.63 -8.52 -0.98
CA LEU A 172 -5.67 -9.45 -1.59
C LEU A 172 -5.73 -9.38 -3.11
N TYR A 173 -4.57 -9.42 -3.76
CA TYR A 173 -4.45 -9.43 -5.21
C TYR A 173 -3.66 -10.64 -5.69
N ALA A 174 -4.14 -11.25 -6.78
CA ALA A 174 -3.56 -12.47 -7.33
C ALA A 174 -2.16 -12.26 -7.92
N SER A 175 -1.85 -11.04 -8.37
CA SER A 175 -0.60 -10.67 -9.04
C SER A 175 -0.40 -9.15 -9.02
N ASP A 176 0.76 -8.71 -9.52
CA ASP A 176 1.05 -7.29 -9.76
C ASP A 176 0.06 -6.65 -10.76
N ALA A 177 -0.31 -7.38 -11.81
CA ALA A 177 -1.29 -6.91 -12.79
C ALA A 177 -2.68 -6.71 -12.16
N ALA A 178 -3.13 -7.65 -11.32
CA ALA A 178 -4.39 -7.53 -10.58
C ALA A 178 -4.34 -6.36 -9.60
N PHE A 179 -3.20 -6.18 -8.91
CA PHE A 179 -3.00 -5.02 -8.04
C PHE A 179 -3.09 -3.71 -8.82
N SER A 180 -2.45 -3.63 -9.99
CA SER A 180 -2.47 -2.45 -10.86
C SER A 180 -3.86 -2.16 -11.43
N ALA A 181 -4.62 -3.20 -11.78
CA ALA A 181 -6.01 -3.11 -12.22
C ALA A 181 -7.01 -2.80 -11.08
N GLY A 182 -6.60 -2.97 -9.82
CA GLY A 182 -7.51 -2.85 -8.68
C GLY A 182 -8.46 -4.04 -8.50
N ASP A 183 -8.16 -5.19 -9.12
CA ASP A 183 -8.96 -6.41 -9.04
C ASP A 183 -8.59 -7.24 -7.80
N GLY A 184 -9.03 -6.77 -6.64
CA GLY A 184 -8.72 -7.35 -5.33
C GLY A 184 -9.91 -8.05 -4.69
N VAL A 185 -9.63 -8.96 -3.76
CA VAL A 185 -10.62 -9.67 -2.94
C VAL A 185 -10.33 -9.45 -1.46
N LEU A 186 -11.35 -9.06 -0.69
CA LEU A 186 -11.21 -8.93 0.77
C LEU A 186 -10.86 -10.27 1.41
N PHE A 187 -9.91 -10.26 2.35
CA PHE A 187 -9.55 -11.45 3.08
C PHE A 187 -10.77 -12.10 3.76
N ALA A 188 -11.77 -11.36 4.25
CA ALA A 188 -12.96 -11.96 4.87
C ALA A 188 -13.70 -12.97 3.98
N VAL A 189 -13.67 -12.79 2.66
CA VAL A 189 -14.37 -13.65 1.67
C VAL A 189 -13.42 -14.45 0.78
N PHE A 190 -12.11 -14.28 0.95
CA PHE A 190 -11.10 -14.96 0.14
C PHE A 190 -11.04 -16.46 0.43
N ASN A 191 -11.15 -17.30 -0.61
CA ASN A 191 -11.07 -18.76 -0.52
C ASN A 191 -9.83 -19.37 -1.20
N GLY A 192 -8.93 -18.54 -1.71
CA GLY A 192 -7.77 -18.96 -2.51
C GLY A 192 -7.80 -18.37 -3.91
N PHE A 193 -6.63 -18.05 -4.46
CA PHE A 193 -6.50 -17.80 -5.90
C PHE A 193 -6.41 -19.14 -6.63
N ARG A 194 -6.70 -19.15 -7.95
CA ARG A 194 -6.59 -20.33 -8.80
C ARG A 194 -5.36 -20.22 -9.69
#